data_AF-A0A662R787-F1
#
_entry.id   AF-A0A662R787-F1
#
_cell.length_a   1.000
_cell.length_b   1.000
_cell.length_c   1.000
_cell.angle_alpha   90.00
_cell.angle_beta   90.00
_cell.angle_gamma   90.00
#
_symmetry.space_group_name_H-M   'P 1'
#
loop_
_entity.id
_entity.type
_entity.pdbx_description
1 polymer ?
#
loop_
_entity_poly.entity_id
_entity_poly.type
_entity_poly.pdbx_seq_one_letter_code
_entity_poly.pdbx_strand_id
1 'polypeptide(L)'
;MAKRKPACGYAAAITELHQQRLEYPDSKAIIKKIDTQVRGWMRRVDIAIQVAQNEQTPWTAEMIGYQTEPMPSKKSSGFAQTGDYAGVVRTSDGDRYVPVLCERKSIQDAYGTLIVEENRARFYREIERFHADPRFDQLVVIVEGTLSDFLLYQPDFTGGKFDYKRRFATKKNDSVNEKKMTTLADLFMLDVPVLFCDNAALAARMYGRLIREAIRKKYWRVLELEPPASS
;
A
#
# COMPACT_ATOMS: atom_id res chain seq x y z
N MET A 1 26.93 29.79 9.31
CA MET A 1 26.19 28.60 8.84
C MET A 1 24.70 28.83 9.05
N ALA A 2 23.86 28.75 8.02
CA ALA A 2 22.41 28.89 8.19
C ALA A 2 21.86 27.69 9.00
N LYS A 3 21.11 27.95 10.08
CA LYS A 3 20.45 26.90 10.88
C LYS A 3 19.50 26.12 9.95
N ARG A 4 19.68 24.80 9.87
CA ARG A 4 18.79 23.92 9.09
C ARG A 4 17.37 24.02 9.68
N LYS A 5 16.37 24.24 8.83
CA LYS A 5 14.96 24.35 9.23
C LYS A 5 14.49 23.04 9.91
N PRO A 6 13.81 23.10 11.07
CA PRO A 6 13.25 21.92 11.74
C PRO A 6 11.99 21.42 11.02
N ALA A 7 11.53 20.20 11.33
CA ALA A 7 10.35 19.58 10.70
C ALA A 7 9.09 20.45 10.83
N CYS A 8 8.81 21.00 12.01
CA CYS A 8 7.68 21.90 12.25
C CYS A 8 7.72 23.16 11.35
N GLY A 9 8.91 23.69 11.09
CA GLY A 9 9.07 24.82 10.18
C GLY A 9 8.70 24.44 8.73
N TYR A 10 8.98 23.22 8.30
CA TYR A 10 8.53 22.75 6.98
C TYR A 10 7.02 22.57 6.94
N ALA A 11 6.41 21.95 7.95
CA ALA A 11 4.96 21.77 8.03
C ALA A 11 4.22 23.12 7.91
N ALA A 12 4.62 24.14 8.68
CA ALA A 12 4.04 25.48 8.61
C ALA A 12 4.14 26.10 7.21
N ALA A 13 5.29 25.97 6.54
CA ALA A 13 5.45 26.47 5.17
C ALA A 13 4.66 25.67 4.13
N ILE A 14 4.47 24.36 4.36
CA ILE A 14 3.60 23.55 3.50
C ILE A 14 2.15 24.02 3.65
N THR A 15 1.69 24.28 4.88
CA THR A 15 0.33 24.80 5.14
C THR A 15 0.10 26.16 4.48
N GLU A 16 1.03 27.10 4.60
CA GLU A 16 0.92 28.42 3.94
C GLU A 16 0.85 28.29 2.40
N LEU A 17 1.75 27.49 1.82
CA LEU A 17 1.73 27.23 0.37
C LEU A 17 0.48 26.47 -0.07
N HIS A 18 -0.09 25.63 0.80
CA HIS A 18 -1.31 24.90 0.54
C HIS A 18 -2.52 25.84 0.46
N GLN A 19 -2.64 26.81 1.36
CA GLN A 19 -3.67 27.84 1.28
C GLN A 19 -3.60 28.62 -0.05
N GLN A 20 -2.40 29.03 -0.46
CA GLN A 20 -2.20 29.64 -1.78
C GLN A 20 -2.58 28.70 -2.93
N ARG A 21 -2.39 27.38 -2.77
CA ARG A 21 -2.81 26.40 -3.77
C ARG A 21 -4.33 26.28 -3.86
N LEU A 22 -5.07 26.48 -2.77
CA LEU A 22 -6.55 26.47 -2.82
C LEU A 22 -7.06 27.63 -3.68
N GLU A 23 -6.42 28.80 -3.60
CA GLU A 23 -6.74 29.97 -4.43
C GLU A 23 -6.26 29.81 -5.88
N TYR A 24 -5.09 29.18 -6.08
CA TYR A 24 -4.45 29.02 -7.39
C TYR A 24 -4.11 27.55 -7.69
N PRO A 25 -5.12 26.69 -7.94
CA PRO A 25 -4.97 25.24 -7.99
C PRO A 25 -4.00 24.74 -9.08
N ASP A 26 -3.94 25.43 -10.21
CA ASP A 26 -3.13 25.03 -11.37
C ASP A 26 -1.74 25.68 -11.42
N SER A 27 -1.36 26.42 -10.37
CA SER A 27 -0.06 27.10 -10.33
C SER A 27 1.09 26.10 -10.18
N LYS A 28 1.75 25.78 -11.31
CA LYS A 28 2.93 24.91 -11.36
C LYS A 28 4.05 25.37 -10.42
N ALA A 29 4.20 26.68 -10.24
CA ALA A 29 5.19 27.26 -9.34
C ALA A 29 4.90 26.90 -7.86
N ILE A 30 3.63 27.02 -7.43
CA ILE A 30 3.20 26.67 -6.07
C ILE A 30 3.34 25.16 -5.86
N ILE A 31 2.86 24.34 -6.79
CA ILE A 31 2.97 22.87 -6.73
C ILE A 31 4.44 22.43 -6.57
N LYS A 32 5.36 23.02 -7.33
CA LYS A 32 6.80 22.72 -7.25
C LYS A 32 7.41 23.15 -5.89
N LYS A 33 7.00 24.30 -5.36
CA LYS A 33 7.42 24.76 -4.03
C LYS A 33 6.94 23.80 -2.94
N ILE A 34 5.68 23.36 -2.99
CA ILE A 34 5.11 22.37 -2.06
C ILE A 34 5.90 21.06 -2.13
N ASP A 35 6.12 20.48 -3.32
CA ASP A 35 6.89 19.23 -3.48
C ASP A 35 8.30 19.35 -2.85
N THR A 36 8.94 20.51 -3.03
CA THR A 36 10.25 20.79 -2.43
C THR A 36 10.20 20.83 -0.90
N GLN A 37 9.19 21.50 -0.33
CA GLN A 37 9.02 21.57 1.13
C GLN A 37 8.67 20.19 1.71
N VAL A 38 7.76 19.44 1.09
CA VAL A 38 7.38 18.09 1.52
C VAL A 38 8.60 17.15 1.53
N ARG A 39 9.43 17.15 0.48
CA ARG A 39 10.69 16.38 0.48
C ARG A 39 11.68 16.82 1.57
N GLY A 40 11.66 18.09 1.94
CA GLY A 40 12.47 18.62 3.05
C GLY A 40 11.97 18.14 4.41
N TRP A 41 10.65 18.14 4.57
CA TRP A 41 9.92 17.66 5.75
C TRP A 41 10.10 16.16 5.97
N MET A 42 9.88 15.34 4.94
CA MET A 42 10.02 13.88 4.97
C MET A 42 11.39 13.38 5.40
N ARG A 43 12.44 14.18 5.20
CA ARG A 43 13.82 13.85 5.64
C ARG A 43 14.05 14.07 7.14
N ARG A 44 13.06 14.59 7.87
CA ARG A 44 13.16 15.03 9.25
C ARG A 44 12.07 14.51 10.16
N VAL A 45 10.94 14.09 9.59
CA VAL A 45 9.92 13.38 10.35
C VAL A 45 10.31 11.92 10.49
N ASP A 46 9.89 11.34 11.60
CA ASP A 46 10.02 9.91 11.84
C ASP A 46 8.85 9.19 11.16
N ILE A 47 9.19 8.18 10.36
CA ILE A 47 8.26 7.37 9.59
C ILE A 47 8.50 5.92 9.98
N ALA A 48 7.48 5.30 10.56
CA ALA A 48 7.49 3.90 10.95
C ALA A 48 6.45 3.11 10.16
N ILE A 49 6.68 1.80 10.04
CA ILE A 49 5.77 0.86 9.40
C ILE A 49 5.22 -0.07 10.47
N GLN A 50 3.90 -0.02 10.65
CA GLN A 50 3.16 -0.91 11.51
C GLN A 50 2.87 -2.22 10.77
N VAL A 51 3.27 -3.34 11.38
CA VAL A 51 3.15 -4.69 10.80
C VAL A 51 2.12 -5.49 11.59
N ALA A 52 1.21 -6.17 10.91
CA ALA A 52 0.22 -7.03 11.55
C ALA A 52 0.88 -8.15 12.35
N GLN A 53 0.38 -8.42 13.56
CA GLN A 53 1.05 -9.33 14.51
C GLN A 53 0.97 -10.81 14.13
N ASN A 54 0.04 -11.16 13.24
CA ASN A 54 -0.17 -12.50 12.71
C ASN A 54 0.72 -12.82 11.49
N GLU A 55 1.49 -11.86 11.00
CA GLU A 55 2.42 -12.06 9.89
C GLU A 55 3.61 -12.91 10.36
N GLN A 56 3.74 -14.13 9.81
CA GLN A 56 4.77 -15.08 10.25
C GLN A 56 6.17 -14.76 9.70
N THR A 57 6.24 -14.19 8.49
CA THR A 57 7.50 -13.87 7.81
C THR A 57 7.48 -12.42 7.33
N PRO A 58 7.46 -11.44 8.26
CA PRO A 58 7.32 -10.05 7.88
C PRO A 58 8.53 -9.53 7.11
N TRP A 59 8.31 -8.56 6.21
CA TRP A 59 9.39 -7.78 5.63
C TRP A 59 10.15 -7.03 6.73
N THR A 60 11.48 -7.05 6.64
CA THR A 60 12.32 -6.37 7.62
C THR A 60 12.38 -4.87 7.37
N ALA A 61 12.75 -4.11 8.40
CA ALA A 61 13.00 -2.68 8.28
C ALA A 61 14.02 -2.33 7.20
N GLU A 62 15.05 -3.17 7.01
CA GLU A 62 16.07 -3.02 5.96
C GLU A 62 15.47 -3.17 4.56
N MET A 63 14.59 -4.17 4.37
CA MET A 63 13.95 -4.41 3.08
C MET A 63 13.01 -3.27 2.68
N ILE A 64 12.25 -2.74 3.63
CA ILE A 64 11.28 -1.66 3.38
C ILE A 64 11.98 -0.28 3.30
N GLY A 65 13.03 -0.08 4.10
CA GLY A 65 13.75 1.18 4.23
C GLY A 65 13.20 2.12 5.32
N TYR A 66 12.38 1.61 6.23
CA TYR A 66 11.81 2.31 7.39
C TYR A 66 11.81 1.40 8.61
N GLN A 67 11.83 1.96 9.81
CA GLN A 67 11.70 1.16 11.03
C GLN A 67 10.33 0.46 11.07
N THR A 68 10.29 -0.76 11.59
CA THR A 68 9.06 -1.55 11.73
C THR A 68 8.67 -1.70 13.20
N GLU A 69 7.38 -1.73 13.45
CA GLU A 69 6.80 -1.93 14.78
C GLU A 69 5.51 -2.76 14.69
N PRO A 70 5.07 -3.42 15.76
CA PRO A 70 3.79 -4.12 15.76
C PRO A 70 2.60 -3.16 15.58
N MET A 71 1.64 -3.55 14.76
CA MET A 71 0.40 -2.79 14.60
C MET A 71 -0.37 -2.76 15.93
N PRO A 72 -0.89 -1.60 16.36
CA PRO A 72 -1.73 -1.50 17.53
C PRO A 72 -2.97 -2.38 17.42
N SER A 73 -3.39 -2.97 18.54
CA SER A 73 -4.63 -3.76 18.60
C SER A 73 -5.87 -2.86 18.55
N LYS A 74 -7.03 -3.42 18.19
CA LYS A 74 -8.32 -2.70 18.25
C LYS A 74 -8.63 -2.12 19.62
N LYS A 75 -8.22 -2.81 20.70
CA LYS A 75 -8.41 -2.32 22.07
C LYS A 75 -7.62 -1.04 22.34
N SER A 76 -6.45 -0.88 21.72
CA SER A 76 -5.57 0.28 21.91
C SER A 76 -5.84 1.42 20.93
N SER A 77 -6.17 1.12 19.67
CA SER A 77 -6.36 2.14 18.63
C SER A 77 -7.81 2.48 18.34
N GLY A 78 -8.76 1.66 18.79
CA GLY A 78 -10.18 1.75 18.41
C GLY A 78 -10.50 1.15 17.03
N PHE A 79 -9.48 0.84 16.22
CA PHE A 79 -9.64 0.37 14.85
C PHE A 79 -9.29 -1.11 14.69
N ALA A 80 -10.00 -1.82 13.82
CA ALA A 80 -9.59 -3.16 13.43
C ALA A 80 -8.20 -3.12 12.77
N GLN A 81 -7.43 -4.20 12.97
CA GLN A 81 -6.24 -4.43 12.15
C GLN A 81 -6.74 -4.89 10.79
N THR A 82 -6.49 -4.06 9.78
CA THR A 82 -6.82 -4.30 8.37
C THR A 82 -5.51 -4.21 7.62
N GLY A 83 -5.26 -5.13 6.69
CA GLY A 83 -4.00 -5.22 5.96
C GLY A 83 -2.82 -5.68 6.80
N ASP A 84 -1.71 -5.97 6.13
CA ASP A 84 -0.48 -6.47 6.76
C ASP A 84 0.48 -5.35 7.14
N TYR A 85 0.50 -4.24 6.37
CA TYR A 85 1.41 -3.12 6.60
C TYR A 85 0.71 -1.76 6.47
N ALA A 86 0.91 -0.88 7.46
CA ALA A 86 0.46 0.50 7.46
C ALA A 86 1.61 1.47 7.79
N GLY A 87 1.73 2.58 7.05
CA GLY A 87 2.70 3.63 7.35
C GLY A 87 2.16 4.63 8.37
N VAL A 88 3.02 5.10 9.27
CA VAL A 88 2.69 6.17 10.21
C VAL A 88 3.79 7.23 10.24
N VAL A 89 3.40 8.50 10.23
CA VAL A 89 4.29 9.64 10.45
C VAL A 89 4.13 10.07 11.91
N ARG A 90 5.24 10.03 12.64
CA ARG A 90 5.31 10.41 14.06
C ARG A 90 5.61 11.90 14.15
N THR A 91 4.72 12.66 14.78
CA THR A 91 4.93 14.09 15.04
C THR A 91 4.69 14.40 16.52
N SER A 92 5.22 15.54 16.98
CA SER A 92 5.14 15.94 18.40
C SER A 92 3.71 16.18 18.90
N ASP A 93 2.78 16.43 17.97
CA ASP A 93 1.37 16.71 18.19
C ASP A 93 0.46 15.50 17.96
N GLY A 94 1.00 14.35 17.55
CA GLY A 94 0.24 13.11 17.35
C GLY A 94 0.76 12.25 16.21
N ASP A 95 0.30 11.01 16.13
CA ASP A 95 0.61 10.12 15.03
C ASP A 95 -0.37 10.30 13.89
N ARG A 96 0.12 10.28 12.65
CA ARG A 96 -0.72 10.42 11.46
C ARG A 96 -0.47 9.27 10.49
N TYR A 97 -1.54 8.59 10.10
CA TYR A 97 -1.45 7.47 9.16
C TYR A 97 -1.16 7.97 7.75
N VAL A 98 -0.25 7.28 7.07
CA VAL A 98 -0.07 7.43 5.63
C VAL A 98 -1.26 6.76 4.96
N PRO A 99 -1.95 7.42 4.00
CA PRO A 99 -3.25 6.96 3.49
C PRO A 99 -3.13 5.81 2.45
N VAL A 100 -2.20 4.88 2.68
CA VAL A 100 -1.99 3.67 1.89
C VAL A 100 -1.80 2.50 2.85
N LEU A 101 -2.61 1.47 2.65
CA LEU A 101 -2.54 0.19 3.34
C LEU A 101 -2.06 -0.89 2.37
N CYS A 102 -1.24 -1.84 2.84
CA CYS A 102 -0.71 -2.92 2.00
C CYS A 102 -1.11 -4.30 2.55
N GLU A 103 -1.63 -5.13 1.66
CA GLU A 103 -1.80 -6.57 1.84
C GLU A 103 -0.66 -7.28 1.09
N ARG A 104 0.12 -8.09 1.80
CA ARG A 104 1.22 -8.89 1.24
C ARG A 104 0.70 -10.27 0.89
N LYS A 105 1.07 -10.79 -0.28
CA LYS A 105 0.78 -12.18 -0.67
C LYS A 105 1.97 -12.84 -1.34
N SER A 106 2.26 -14.09 -1.00
CA SER A 106 3.02 -14.97 -1.89
C SER A 106 2.18 -15.31 -3.13
N ILE A 107 2.77 -15.86 -4.19
CA ILE A 107 2.01 -16.32 -5.38
C ILE A 107 0.95 -17.37 -5.00
N GLN A 108 1.31 -18.29 -4.10
CA GLN A 108 0.39 -19.33 -3.63
C GLN A 108 -0.78 -18.72 -2.86
N ASP A 109 -0.50 -17.79 -1.94
CA ASP A 109 -1.55 -17.13 -1.15
C ASP A 109 -2.41 -16.22 -2.01
N ALA A 110 -1.82 -15.53 -3.00
CA ALA A 110 -2.55 -14.72 -3.97
C ALA A 110 -3.50 -15.61 -4.78
N TYR A 111 -3.07 -16.78 -5.25
CA TYR A 111 -3.95 -17.71 -5.95
C TYR A 111 -5.08 -18.20 -5.03
N GLY A 112 -4.71 -18.63 -3.82
CA GLY A 112 -5.64 -19.10 -2.80
C GLY A 112 -6.67 -18.04 -2.43
N THR A 113 -6.27 -16.77 -2.34
CA THR A 113 -7.14 -15.65 -1.94
C THR A 113 -8.01 -15.17 -3.10
N LEU A 114 -7.44 -15.05 -4.31
CA LEU A 114 -8.10 -14.38 -5.43
C LEU A 114 -8.88 -15.34 -6.33
N ILE A 115 -8.55 -16.64 -6.37
CA ILE A 115 -9.13 -17.57 -7.35
C ILE A 115 -10.07 -18.59 -6.71
N VAL A 116 -9.79 -19.00 -5.47
CA VAL A 116 -10.68 -19.88 -4.70
C VAL A 116 -11.88 -19.07 -4.20
N GLU A 117 -13.07 -19.51 -4.56
CA GLU A 117 -14.29 -18.71 -4.43
C GLU A 117 -14.63 -18.30 -2.98
N GLU A 118 -14.52 -19.24 -2.04
CA GLU A 118 -14.78 -18.98 -0.62
C GLU A 118 -13.81 -17.97 -0.01
N ASN A 119 -12.53 -18.09 -0.34
CA ASN A 119 -11.49 -17.18 0.12
C ASN A 119 -11.63 -15.80 -0.52
N ARG A 120 -11.99 -15.75 -1.82
CA ARG A 120 -12.25 -14.51 -2.52
C ARG A 120 -13.41 -13.74 -1.90
N ALA A 121 -14.53 -14.43 -1.61
CA ALA A 121 -15.66 -13.80 -0.93
C ALA A 121 -15.27 -13.23 0.45
N ARG A 122 -14.33 -13.88 1.16
CA ARG A 122 -13.78 -13.32 2.41
C ARG A 122 -12.95 -12.07 2.17
N PHE A 123 -12.07 -12.09 1.17
CA PHE A 123 -11.23 -10.95 0.83
C PHE A 123 -12.04 -9.72 0.40
N TYR A 124 -13.14 -9.89 -0.33
CA TYR A 124 -14.00 -8.77 -0.73
C TYR A 124 -14.66 -8.10 0.48
N ARG A 125 -15.03 -8.85 1.51
CA ARG A 125 -15.49 -8.28 2.78
C ARG A 125 -14.38 -7.53 3.53
N GLU A 126 -13.12 -7.91 3.33
CA GLU A 126 -11.98 -7.16 3.87
C GLU A 126 -11.78 -5.84 3.12
N ILE A 127 -11.99 -5.83 1.80
CA ILE A 127 -12.01 -4.61 0.98
C ILE A 127 -13.14 -3.66 1.46
N GLU A 128 -14.34 -4.18 1.73
CA GLU A 128 -15.43 -3.38 2.30
C GLU A 128 -15.06 -2.76 3.65
N ARG A 129 -14.39 -3.51 4.52
CA ARG A 129 -13.89 -2.99 5.81
C ARG A 129 -12.82 -1.92 5.63
N PHE A 130 -11.95 -2.09 4.64
CA PHE A 130 -10.97 -1.08 4.26
C PHE A 130 -11.67 0.21 3.80
N HIS A 131 -12.67 0.14 2.92
CA HIS A 131 -13.42 1.32 2.49
C HIS A 131 -14.14 2.05 3.64
N ALA A 132 -14.47 1.33 4.71
CA ALA A 132 -15.05 1.92 5.92
C ALA A 132 -13.99 2.51 6.88
N ASP A 133 -12.69 2.29 6.66
CA ASP A 133 -11.62 2.78 7.51
C ASP A 133 -11.18 4.19 7.09
N PRO A 134 -11.50 5.24 7.88
CA PRO A 134 -11.22 6.61 7.48
C PRO A 134 -9.71 6.93 7.44
N ARG A 135 -8.85 6.06 7.96
CA ARG A 135 -7.39 6.29 8.01
C ARG A 135 -6.73 6.14 6.64
N PHE A 136 -7.35 5.38 5.74
CA PHE A 136 -6.71 4.95 4.51
C PHE A 136 -7.59 5.29 3.30
N ASP A 137 -6.94 5.72 2.22
CA ASP A 137 -7.63 6.03 0.97
C ASP A 137 -7.40 4.94 -0.10
N GLN A 138 -6.39 4.09 0.08
CA GLN A 138 -6.01 3.08 -0.89
C GLN A 138 -5.50 1.82 -0.19
N LEU A 139 -5.99 0.67 -0.64
CA LEU A 139 -5.47 -0.65 -0.34
C LEU A 139 -4.71 -1.16 -1.56
N VAL A 140 -3.44 -1.55 -1.39
CA VAL A 140 -2.65 -2.20 -2.43
C VAL A 140 -2.39 -3.65 -2.05
N VAL A 141 -2.55 -4.55 -3.00
CA VAL A 141 -2.07 -5.93 -2.85
C VAL A 141 -0.72 -6.03 -3.52
N ILE A 142 0.32 -6.41 -2.78
CA ILE A 142 1.64 -6.65 -3.36
C ILE A 142 1.92 -8.16 -3.33
N VAL A 143 2.04 -8.72 -4.53
CA VAL A 143 2.33 -10.13 -4.74
C VAL A 143 3.82 -10.33 -4.97
N GLU A 144 4.40 -11.24 -4.19
CA GLU A 144 5.80 -11.67 -4.29
C GLU A 144 5.96 -12.71 -5.40
N GLY A 145 6.07 -12.20 -6.62
CA GLY A 145 6.33 -12.93 -7.86
C GLY A 145 5.88 -12.09 -9.05
N THR A 146 6.14 -12.58 -10.26
CA THR A 146 5.73 -11.88 -11.49
C THR A 146 4.27 -12.17 -11.84
N LEU A 147 3.66 -11.32 -12.68
CA LEU A 147 2.35 -11.62 -13.26
C LEU A 147 2.38 -12.97 -14.00
N SER A 148 3.47 -13.25 -14.72
CA SER A 148 3.64 -14.54 -15.41
C SER A 148 3.65 -15.71 -14.43
N ASP A 149 4.35 -15.58 -13.29
CA ASP A 149 4.33 -16.62 -12.24
C ASP A 149 2.90 -16.84 -11.75
N PHE A 150 2.14 -15.77 -11.52
CA PHE A 150 0.76 -15.87 -11.06
C PHE A 150 -0.17 -16.51 -12.09
N LEU A 151 -0.06 -16.12 -13.36
CA LEU A 151 -0.86 -16.68 -14.45
C LEU A 151 -0.52 -18.16 -14.68
N LEU A 152 0.75 -18.53 -14.60
CA LEU A 152 1.21 -19.91 -14.76
C LEU A 152 1.06 -20.76 -13.50
N TYR A 153 0.85 -20.14 -12.33
CA TYR A 153 0.71 -20.86 -11.07
C TYR A 153 -0.47 -21.83 -11.10
N GLN A 154 -0.18 -23.06 -10.72
CA GLN A 154 -1.14 -24.12 -10.47
C GLN A 154 -0.89 -24.65 -9.06
N PRO A 155 -1.94 -24.80 -8.23
CA PRO A 155 -1.76 -25.34 -6.88
C PRO A 155 -1.25 -26.78 -6.98
N ASP A 156 -0.36 -27.16 -6.06
CA ASP A 156 0.07 -28.55 -5.93
C ASP A 156 -1.15 -29.43 -5.62
N PHE A 157 -1.37 -30.46 -6.44
CA PHE A 157 -2.46 -31.40 -6.23
C PHE A 157 -2.28 -32.12 -4.88
N THR A 158 -3.33 -32.11 -4.05
CA THR A 158 -3.49 -33.06 -2.94
C THR A 158 -3.60 -34.47 -3.52
N GLY A 159 -2.45 -35.17 -3.65
CA GLY A 159 -2.41 -36.53 -4.20
C GLY A 159 -1.08 -36.98 -4.83
N GLY A 160 -0.04 -36.14 -4.85
CA GLY A 160 1.33 -36.61 -5.14
C GLY A 160 1.64 -37.00 -6.59
N LYS A 161 0.82 -36.62 -7.58
CA LYS A 161 1.16 -36.77 -9.00
C LYS A 161 1.09 -35.42 -9.73
N PHE A 162 2.26 -34.86 -10.01
CA PHE A 162 2.42 -33.68 -10.85
C PHE A 162 2.21 -34.08 -12.32
N ASP A 163 1.13 -33.58 -12.94
CA ASP A 163 0.81 -33.89 -14.34
C ASP A 163 1.49 -32.89 -15.30
N TYR A 164 2.65 -33.28 -15.83
CA TYR A 164 3.40 -32.50 -16.81
C TYR A 164 2.62 -32.21 -18.11
N LYS A 165 1.52 -32.93 -18.41
CA LYS A 165 0.72 -32.71 -19.63
C LYS A 165 -0.20 -31.47 -19.54
N ARG A 166 -0.45 -30.93 -18.33
CA ARG A 166 -1.25 -29.72 -18.12
C ARG A 166 -0.46 -28.41 -18.22
N ARG A 167 0.85 -28.46 -18.47
CA ARG A 167 1.65 -27.28 -18.79
C ARG A 167 1.36 -26.71 -20.18
N PHE A 168 0.70 -27.47 -21.05
CA PHE A 168 0.26 -27.02 -22.37
C PHE A 168 -1.15 -26.41 -22.30
N ALA A 169 -1.43 -25.43 -23.16
CA ALA A 169 -2.75 -24.81 -23.27
C ALA A 169 -3.84 -25.88 -23.46
N THR A 170 -4.71 -26.00 -22.46
CA THR A 170 -5.94 -26.80 -22.55
C THR A 170 -7.08 -25.82 -22.32
N LYS A 171 -8.26 -26.04 -22.92
CA LYS A 171 -9.45 -25.17 -22.74
C LYS A 171 -9.73 -24.83 -21.27
N LYS A 172 -9.38 -25.74 -20.34
CA LYS A 172 -9.52 -25.55 -18.89
C LYS A 172 -8.51 -24.56 -18.32
N ASN A 173 -7.25 -24.58 -18.78
CA ASN A 173 -6.22 -23.64 -18.35
C ASN A 173 -6.54 -22.22 -18.84
N ASP A 174 -7.02 -22.09 -20.07
CA ASP A 174 -7.41 -20.80 -20.64
C ASP A 174 -8.55 -20.18 -19.82
N SER A 175 -9.56 -20.97 -19.45
CA SER A 175 -10.66 -20.52 -18.58
C SER A 175 -10.19 -20.06 -17.19
N VAL A 176 -9.16 -20.70 -16.60
CA VAL A 176 -8.60 -20.28 -15.31
C VAL A 176 -7.78 -18.99 -15.45
N ASN A 177 -7.03 -18.83 -16.53
CA ASN A 177 -6.27 -17.62 -16.80
C ASN A 177 -7.20 -16.43 -17.06
N GLU A 178 -8.29 -16.63 -17.82
CA GLU A 178 -9.36 -15.64 -17.96
C GLU A 178 -9.92 -15.25 -16.59
N LYS A 179 -10.24 -16.22 -15.73
CA LYS A 179 -10.70 -15.93 -14.35
C LYS A 179 -9.68 -15.13 -13.54
N LYS A 180 -8.38 -15.42 -13.65
CA LYS A 180 -7.30 -14.64 -13.02
C LYS A 180 -7.33 -13.20 -13.52
N MET A 181 -7.34 -13.01 -14.85
CA MET A 181 -7.37 -11.68 -15.46
C MET A 181 -8.63 -10.89 -15.12
N THR A 182 -9.81 -11.52 -15.15
CA THR A 182 -11.07 -10.89 -14.72
C THR A 182 -10.99 -10.46 -13.26
N THR A 183 -10.41 -11.27 -12.38
CA THR A 183 -10.30 -10.92 -10.96
C THR A 183 -9.33 -9.75 -10.75
N LEU A 184 -8.21 -9.71 -11.46
CA LEU A 184 -7.28 -8.57 -11.39
C LEU A 184 -7.93 -7.28 -11.91
N ALA A 185 -8.72 -7.35 -13.00
CA ALA A 185 -9.45 -6.22 -13.52
C ALA A 185 -10.54 -5.73 -12.55
N ASP A 186 -11.28 -6.65 -11.92
CA ASP A 186 -12.29 -6.32 -10.93
C ASP A 186 -11.71 -5.60 -9.72
N LEU A 187 -10.59 -6.11 -9.16
CA LEU A 187 -9.89 -5.44 -8.08
C LEU A 187 -9.40 -4.04 -8.47
N PHE A 188 -8.89 -3.88 -9.70
CA PHE A 188 -8.50 -2.56 -10.20
C PHE A 188 -9.70 -1.59 -10.26
N MET A 189 -10.87 -2.06 -10.71
CA MET A 189 -12.09 -1.25 -10.74
C MET A 189 -12.64 -0.92 -9.34
N LEU A 190 -12.26 -1.70 -8.33
CA LEU A 190 -12.56 -1.45 -6.91
C LEU A 190 -11.48 -0.59 -6.21
N ASP A 191 -10.59 0.06 -6.98
CA ASP A 191 -9.47 0.86 -6.47
C ASP A 191 -8.48 0.07 -5.58
N VAL A 192 -8.40 -1.24 -5.77
CA VAL A 192 -7.45 -2.14 -5.11
C VAL A 192 -6.42 -2.67 -6.12
N PRO A 193 -5.38 -1.89 -6.46
CA PRO A 193 -4.36 -2.34 -7.41
C PRO A 193 -3.59 -3.54 -6.88
N VAL A 194 -3.33 -4.50 -7.77
CA VAL A 194 -2.45 -5.64 -7.52
C VAL A 194 -1.11 -5.41 -8.20
N LEU A 195 -0.05 -5.28 -7.41
CA LEU A 195 1.31 -5.09 -7.89
C LEU A 195 2.09 -6.40 -7.80
N PHE A 196 2.64 -6.84 -8.93
CA PHE A 196 3.53 -8.00 -9.00
C PHE A 196 4.98 -7.54 -8.91
N CYS A 197 5.74 -8.12 -7.99
CA CYS A 197 7.15 -7.82 -7.76
C CYS A 197 7.95 -9.12 -7.72
N ASP A 198 9.00 -9.25 -8.55
CA ASP A 198 9.70 -10.53 -8.80
C ASP A 198 10.11 -11.32 -7.54
N ASN A 199 10.33 -10.66 -6.41
CA ASN A 199 10.66 -11.28 -5.13
C ASN A 199 10.27 -10.40 -3.93
N ALA A 200 10.32 -10.98 -2.74
CA ALA A 200 10.01 -10.31 -1.47
C ALA A 200 10.81 -9.02 -1.23
N ALA A 201 12.08 -8.97 -1.60
CA ALA A 201 12.90 -7.78 -1.41
C ALA A 201 12.47 -6.61 -2.32
N LEU A 202 12.09 -6.90 -3.57
CA LEU A 202 11.52 -5.90 -4.47
C LEU A 202 10.12 -5.47 -4.03
N ALA A 203 9.30 -6.41 -3.54
CA ALA A 203 7.98 -6.12 -3.00
C ALA A 203 8.04 -5.16 -1.80
N ALA A 204 8.90 -5.46 -0.82
CA ALA A 204 9.14 -4.60 0.34
C ALA A 204 9.65 -3.20 -0.05
N ARG A 205 10.61 -3.14 -0.99
CA ARG A 205 11.11 -1.87 -1.52
C ARG A 205 10.06 -1.08 -2.28
N MET A 206 9.18 -1.76 -3.01
CA MET A 206 8.04 -1.12 -3.69
C MET A 206 7.12 -0.49 -2.65
N TYR A 207 6.78 -1.22 -1.60
CA TYR A 207 5.97 -0.69 -0.49
C TYR A 207 6.63 0.55 0.16
N GLY A 208 7.92 0.50 0.47
CA GLY A 208 8.64 1.67 1.00
C GLY A 208 8.60 2.89 0.05
N ARG A 209 8.62 2.66 -1.27
CA ARG A 209 8.44 3.72 -2.27
C ARG A 209 7.00 4.24 -2.32
N LEU A 210 6.01 3.37 -2.20
CA LEU A 210 4.60 3.77 -2.11
C LEU A 210 4.35 4.64 -0.90
N ILE A 211 4.89 4.31 0.28
CA ILE A 211 4.79 5.16 1.47
C ILE A 211 5.39 6.55 1.20
N ARG A 212 6.56 6.61 0.59
CA ARG A 212 7.19 7.89 0.23
C ARG A 212 6.32 8.71 -0.72
N GLU A 213 5.80 8.08 -1.76
CA GLU A 213 4.99 8.77 -2.77
C GLU A 213 3.61 9.16 -2.23
N ALA A 214 2.99 8.33 -1.39
CA ALA A 214 1.74 8.63 -0.71
C ALA A 214 1.88 9.88 0.16
N ILE A 215 2.92 9.99 0.99
CA ILE A 215 3.19 11.21 1.76
C ILE A 215 3.41 12.42 0.84
N ARG A 216 4.16 12.25 -0.26
CA ARG A 216 4.47 13.34 -1.18
C ARG A 216 3.23 13.87 -1.91
N LYS A 217 2.37 12.97 -2.37
CA LYS A 217 1.20 13.29 -3.21
C LYS A 217 -0.02 13.64 -2.37
N LYS A 218 -0.17 13.02 -1.19
CA LYS A 218 -1.28 13.21 -0.25
C LYS A 218 -0.80 13.87 1.05
N TYR A 219 0.17 14.78 0.96
CA TYR A 219 0.69 15.49 2.13
C TYR A 219 -0.42 16.23 2.89
N TRP A 220 -1.44 16.74 2.18
CA TRP A 220 -2.58 17.44 2.78
C TRP A 220 -3.35 16.50 3.71
N ARG A 221 -3.53 15.23 3.32
CA ARG A 221 -4.17 14.21 4.16
C ARG A 221 -3.34 13.92 5.40
N VAL A 222 -2.02 13.75 5.22
CA VAL A 222 -1.08 13.47 6.30
C VAL A 222 -0.87 14.68 7.22
N LEU A 223 -1.15 15.91 6.76
CA LEU A 223 -1.09 17.12 7.58
C LEU A 223 -2.47 17.63 8.01
N GLU A 224 -3.53 16.85 7.76
CA GLU A 224 -4.91 17.17 8.13
C GLU A 224 -5.40 18.53 7.57
N LEU A 225 -4.98 18.84 6.35
CA LEU A 225 -5.39 20.01 5.59
C LEU A 225 -6.56 19.68 4.65
N GLU A 226 -7.24 20.70 4.16
CA GLU A 226 -8.30 20.53 3.15
C GLU A 226 -7.77 19.89 1.86
N PRO A 227 -8.55 19.05 1.16
CA PRO A 227 -8.13 18.52 -0.13
C PRO A 227 -8.06 19.64 -1.18
N PRO A 228 -7.00 19.68 -2.01
CA PRO A 228 -6.97 20.62 -3.13
C PRO A 228 -8.05 20.25 -4.17
N ALA A 229 -8.64 21.24 -4.86
CA ALA A 229 -9.75 21.05 -5.80
C ALA A 229 -9.51 20.07 -6.98
N SER A 230 -8.29 19.54 -7.13
CA SER A 230 -7.86 18.62 -8.19
C SER A 230 -7.29 17.29 -7.67
N SER A 231 -7.54 16.93 -6.41
CA SER A 231 -7.16 15.62 -5.82
C SER A 231 -8.24 14.57 -5.94
#